data_AF-A0A485DC19-F1
#
_entry.id   AF-A0A485DC19-F1
#
_cell.length_a   1.000
_cell.length_b   1.000
_cell.length_c   1.000
_cell.angle_alpha   90.00
_cell.angle_beta   90.00
_cell.angle_gamma   90.00
#
_symmetry.space_group_name_H-M   'P 1'
#
loop_
_entity.id
_entity.type
_entity.pdbx_description
1 polymer ?
#
loop_
_entity_poly.entity_id
_entity_poly.type
_entity_poly.pdbx_seq_one_letter_code
_entity_poly.pdbx_strand_id
1 'polypeptide(L)' 'MLRFSANLSMLFLEYDFLDRFEKAGGLRFSRR' A
#
# COMPACT_ATOMS: atom_id res chain seq x y z
N MET A 1 12.24 -4.17 -14.71
CA MET A 1 11.03 -3.52 -14.14
C MET A 1 11.38 -2.99 -12.76
N LEU A 2 11.14 -1.70 -12.51
CA LEU A 2 11.30 -1.14 -11.16
C LEU A 2 10.29 -1.81 -10.20
N ARG A 3 10.77 -2.17 -9.02
CA ARG A 3 9.94 -2.67 -7.91
C ARG A 3 9.75 -1.52 -6.93
N PHE A 4 8.49 -1.22 -6.61
CA PHE A 4 8.13 -0.24 -5.62
C PHE A 4 7.43 -0.92 -4.45
N SER A 5 7.68 -0.43 -3.24
CA SER A 5 6.99 -0.81 -2.01
C SER A 5 6.26 0.40 -1.43
N ALA A 6 5.04 0.21 -0.95
CA ALA A 6 4.27 1.25 -0.29
C ALA A 6 4.59 1.25 1.21
N ASN A 7 5.01 2.39 1.74
CA ASN A 7 5.11 2.58 3.19
C ASN A 7 3.73 2.96 3.75
N LEU A 8 3.01 1.98 4.32
CA LEU A 8 1.65 2.18 4.87
C LEU A 8 1.62 2.99 6.17
N SER A 9 2.78 3.22 6.78
CA SER A 9 2.91 4.10 7.95
C SER A 9 2.95 5.59 7.57
N MET A 10 3.24 5.90 6.30
CA MET A 10 3.26 7.26 5.76
C MET A 10 2.19 7.51 4.68
N LEU A 11 1.72 6.46 4.01
CA LEU A 11 0.69 6.52 2.99
C LEU A 11 -0.66 6.06 3.54
N PHE A 12 -1.76 6.49 2.91
CA PHE A 12 -3.12 6.05 3.25
C PHE A 12 -3.53 6.34 4.71
N LEU A 13 -3.02 7.44 5.29
CA LEU A 13 -3.27 7.83 6.69
C LEU A 13 -4.74 8.14 6.99
N GLU A 14 -5.51 8.41 5.96
CA GLU A 14 -6.96 8.63 5.94
C GLU A 14 -7.78 7.33 6.11
N TYR A 15 -7.12 6.16 6.07
CA TYR A 15 -7.75 4.84 6.27
C TYR A 15 -7.24 4.18 7.56
N ASP A 16 -8.07 3.30 8.13
CA ASP A 16 -7.63 2.39 9.19
C ASP A 16 -6.46 1.53 8.70
N PHE A 17 -5.56 1.15 9.60
CA PHE A 17 -4.32 0.47 9.25
C PHE A 17 -4.53 -0.79 8.40
N LEU A 18 -5.56 -1.60 8.72
CA LEU A 18 -5.84 -2.82 7.97
C LEU A 18 -6.38 -2.52 6.55
N ASP A 19 -7.18 -1.47 6.40
CA ASP A 19 -7.73 -1.06 5.10
C ASP A 19 -6.64 -0.55 4.15
N ARG A 20 -5.50 -0.09 4.66
CA ARG A 20 -4.36 0.37 3.85
C ARG A 20 -3.78 -0.74 2.98
N PHE A 21 -3.87 -2.01 3.38
CA PHE A 21 -3.38 -3.15 2.60
C PHE A 21 -4.25 -3.43 1.37
N GLU A 22 -5.55 -3.19 1.47
CA GLU A 22 -6.46 -3.29 0.34
C GLU A 22 -6.24 -2.14 -0.64
N LYS A 23 -6.12 -0.91 -0.14
CA LYS A 23 -5.81 0.27 -0.96
C LYS A 23 -4.46 0.15 -1.66
N ALA A 24 -3.43 -0.33 -0.97
CA ALA A 24 -2.13 -0.59 -1.57
C ALA A 24 -2.15 -1.77 -2.55
N GLY A 25 -2.96 -2.80 -2.30
CA GLY A 25 -3.11 -3.96 -3.19
C GLY A 25 -3.92 -3.69 -4.45
N GLY A 26 -4.80 -2.69 -4.44
CA GLY A 26 -5.48 -2.17 -5.65
C GLY A 26 -4.57 -1.34 -6.55
N LEU A 27 -3.42 -0.91 -6.04
CA LEU A 27 -2.37 -0.25 -6.80
C LEU A 27 -1.35 -1.30 -7.28
N ARG A 28 -0.55 -0.97 -8.30
CA ARG A 28 0.51 -1.86 -8.82
C ARG A 28 1.70 -2.03 -7.84
N PHE A 29 1.46 -2.03 -6.54
CA PHE A 29 2.44 -2.47 -5.56
C PHE A 29 2.42 -4.00 -5.53
N SER A 30 3.55 -4.59 -5.91
CA SER A 30 3.67 -6.05 -5.98
C SER A 30 3.57 -6.61 -4.56
N ARG A 31 2.47 -7.34 -4.25
CA ARG A 31 2.39 -8.20 -3.07
C ARG A 31 3.39 -9.35 -3.27
N ARG A 32 4.52 -9.32 -2.60
CA ARG A 32 5.41 -10.46 -2.47
C ARG A 32 5.85 -10.57 -1.03
#